data_AF-K2EU95-F1
#
_entry.id   AF-K2EU95-F1
#
_cell.length_a   1.000
_cell.length_b   1.000
_cell.length_c   1.000
_cell.angle_alpha   90.00
_cell.angle_beta   90.00
_cell.angle_gamma   90.00
#
_symmetry.space_group_name_H-M   'P 1'
#
loop_
_entity.id
_entity.type
_entity.pdbx_description
1 polymer ?
#
loop_
_entity_poly.entity_id
_entity_poly.type
_entity_poly.pdbx_seq_one_letter_code
_entity_poly.pdbx_strand_id
1 'polypeptide(L)'
;MRILKNTFLLFLAIFLIFPLSKNVFDYLKKIKFYDEFQKDYQKEMEKNKKLKSEIAKTKDYYTVEKNIRDKLNLLKNDEISLILPKIVPFPTPILEKKTPI
;
A
#
# COMPACT_ATOMS: atom_id res chain seq x y z
N MET A 1 -10.65 -30.81 -52.07
CA MET A 1 -9.32 -30.97 -51.41
C MET A 1 -8.78 -29.70 -50.75
N ARG A 2 -8.87 -28.51 -51.38
CA ARG A 2 -8.27 -27.27 -50.80
C ARG A 2 -8.84 -26.88 -49.44
N ILE A 3 -10.17 -26.94 -49.28
CA ILE A 3 -10.85 -26.63 -48.00
C ILE A 3 -10.45 -27.64 -46.92
N LEU A 4 -10.46 -28.94 -47.23
CA LEU A 4 -10.05 -30.01 -46.30
C LEU A 4 -8.57 -29.90 -45.89
N LYS A 5 -7.68 -29.54 -46.82
CA LYS A 5 -6.27 -29.30 -46.54
C LYS A 5 -6.08 -28.08 -45.62
N ASN A 6 -6.83 -27.00 -45.87
CA ASN A 6 -6.78 -25.80 -45.03
C ASN A 6 -7.33 -26.07 -43.62
N THR A 7 -8.42 -26.82 -43.47
CA THR A 7 -8.97 -27.16 -42.16
C THR A 7 -8.04 -28.09 -41.38
N PHE A 8 -7.42 -29.07 -42.04
CA PHE A 8 -6.41 -29.92 -41.43
C PHE A 8 -5.17 -29.12 -40.97
N LEU A 9 -4.67 -28.21 -41.81
CA LEU A 9 -3.53 -27.35 -41.47
C LEU A 9 -3.85 -26.42 -40.29
N LEU A 10 -5.07 -25.88 -40.22
CA LEU A 10 -5.53 -25.08 -39.08
C LEU A 10 -5.53 -25.91 -37.79
N PHE A 11 -6.09 -27.12 -37.84
CA PHE A 11 -6.11 -28.03 -36.69
C PHE A 11 -4.70 -28.39 -36.23
N LEU A 12 -3.80 -28.67 -37.17
CA LEU A 12 -2.40 -28.98 -36.87
C LEU A 12 -1.69 -27.79 -36.22
N ALA A 13 -1.93 -26.56 -36.70
CA ALA A 13 -1.39 -25.35 -36.11
C ALA A 13 -1.89 -25.15 -34.67
N ILE A 14 -3.20 -25.28 -34.43
CA ILE A 14 -3.78 -25.16 -33.09
C ILE A 14 -3.25 -26.25 -32.16
N PHE A 15 -3.14 -27.49 -32.65
CA PHE A 15 -2.61 -28.61 -31.88
C PHE A 15 -1.17 -28.39 -31.44
N LEU A 16 -0.32 -27.78 -32.27
CA LEU A 16 1.06 -27.44 -31.93
C LEU A 16 1.15 -26.27 -30.95
N ILE A 17 0.27 -25.28 -31.07
CA ILE A 17 0.28 -24.09 -30.21
C ILE A 17 -0.30 -24.40 -28.82
N PHE A 18 -1.25 -25.33 -28.73
CA PHE A 18 -1.91 -25.67 -27.47
C PHE A 18 -0.96 -26.04 -26.32
N PRO A 19 -0.01 -26.99 -26.46
CA PRO A 19 0.94 -27.32 -25.39
C PRO A 19 1.92 -26.18 -25.11
N LEU A 20 2.29 -25.40 -26.14
CA LEU A 20 3.19 -24.26 -25.98
C LEU A 20 2.56 -23.16 -25.14
N SER A 21 1.27 -22.90 -25.38
CA SER A 21 0.50 -21.87 -24.67
C SER A 21 0.48 -22.12 -23.16
N LYS A 22 0.24 -23.36 -22.71
CA LYS A 22 0.25 -23.71 -21.28
C LYS A 22 1.58 -23.40 -20.61
N ASN A 23 2.69 -23.81 -21.24
CA ASN A 23 4.02 -23.56 -20.70
C ASN A 23 4.34 -22.07 -20.58
N VAL A 24 3.97 -21.27 -21.59
CA VAL A 24 4.16 -19.82 -21.56
C VAL A 24 3.30 -19.18 -20.47
N PHE A 25 2.02 -19.56 -20.35
CA PHE A 25 1.15 -19.02 -19.31
C PHE A 25 1.63 -19.37 -17.90
N ASP A 26 2.11 -20.60 -17.67
CA ASP A 26 2.63 -21.01 -16.37
C ASP A 26 3.93 -20.28 -16.02
N TYR A 27 4.81 -20.05 -16.99
CA TYR A 27 6.01 -19.24 -16.79
C TYR A 27 5.67 -17.80 -16.40
N LEU A 28 4.74 -17.16 -17.12
CA LEU A 28 4.29 -15.80 -16.81
C LEU A 28 3.66 -15.71 -15.41
N LYS A 29 2.85 -16.70 -15.01
CA LYS A 29 2.29 -16.76 -13.66
C LYS A 29 3.38 -16.86 -12.59
N LYS A 30 4.41 -17.69 -12.81
CA LYS A 30 5.52 -17.84 -11.86
C LYS A 30 6.31 -16.54 -11.69
N ILE A 31 6.55 -15.79 -12.77
CA ILE A 31 7.20 -14.48 -12.69
C ILE A 31 6.35 -13.50 -11.89
N LYS A 32 5.05 -13.40 -12.18
CA LYS A 32 4.15 -12.51 -11.44
C LYS A 32 4.10 -12.86 -9.96
N PHE A 33 3.95 -14.15 -9.65
CA PHE A 33 3.97 -14.64 -8.28
C PHE A 33 5.27 -14.29 -7.56
N TYR A 34 6.42 -14.44 -8.22
CA TYR A 34 7.71 -14.09 -7.63
C TYR A 34 7.82 -12.60 -7.31
N ASP A 35 7.43 -11.72 -8.24
CA ASP A 35 7.48 -10.27 -8.03
C ASP A 35 6.52 -9.81 -6.91
N GLU A 36 5.29 -10.35 -6.88
CA GLU A 36 4.32 -10.10 -5.82
C GLU A 36 4.84 -10.59 -4.46
N PHE A 37 5.34 -11.82 -4.39
CA PHE A 37 5.88 -12.39 -3.17
C PHE A 37 7.10 -11.62 -2.65
N GLN A 38 7.99 -11.19 -3.55
CA GLN A 38 9.15 -10.38 -3.17
C GLN A 38 8.73 -9.03 -2.58
N LYS A 39 7.72 -8.37 -3.15
CA LYS A 39 7.17 -7.11 -2.63
C LYS A 39 6.56 -7.30 -1.23
N ASP A 40 5.76 -8.34 -1.05
CA ASP A 40 5.14 -8.64 0.24
C ASP A 40 6.17 -9.00 1.31
N TYR A 41 7.20 -9.77 0.93
CA TYR A 41 8.31 -10.10 1.81
C TYR A 41 9.06 -8.85 2.30
N GLN A 42 9.38 -7.93 1.39
CA GLN A 42 10.05 -6.68 1.75
C GLN A 42 9.18 -5.83 2.68
N LYS A 43 7.88 -5.72 2.38
CA LYS A 43 6.91 -4.99 3.20
C LYS A 43 6.83 -5.54 4.63
N GLU A 44 6.75 -6.87 4.79
CA GLU A 44 6.73 -7.45 6.14
C GLU A 44 8.07 -7.38 6.87
N MET A 45 9.18 -7.41 6.14
CA MET A 45 10.50 -7.18 6.74
C MET A 45 10.63 -5.76 7.29
N GLU A 46 10.19 -4.74 6.55
CA GLU A 46 10.17 -3.35 7.00
C GLU A 46 9.24 -3.16 8.20
N LYS A 47 8.04 -3.77 8.15
CA LYS A 47 7.09 -3.73 9.26
C LYS A 47 7.65 -4.40 10.51
N ASN A 48 8.32 -5.55 10.38
CA ASN A 48 8.99 -6.21 11.50
C ASN A 48 10.09 -5.32 12.11
N LYS A 49 10.91 -4.68 11.27
CA LYS A 49 11.94 -3.74 11.71
C LYS A 49 11.34 -2.56 12.48
N LYS A 50 10.23 -2.00 11.96
CA LYS A 50 9.50 -0.91 12.63
C LYS A 50 8.95 -1.34 13.98
N LEU A 51 8.27 -2.49 14.04
CA LEU A 51 7.72 -3.03 15.29
C LEU A 51 8.81 -3.30 16.33
N LYS A 52 9.96 -3.85 15.93
CA LYS A 52 11.11 -4.03 16.83
C LYS A 52 11.64 -2.69 17.35
N SER A 53 11.70 -1.67 16.49
CA SER A 53 12.10 -0.32 16.91
C SER A 53 11.10 0.29 17.90
N GLU A 54 9.80 0.13 17.66
CA GLU A 54 8.75 0.59 18.58
C GLU A 54 8.82 -0.14 19.92
N ILE A 55 9.01 -1.46 19.92
CA ILE A 55 9.22 -2.24 21.15
C ILE A 55 10.42 -1.71 21.93
N ALA A 56 11.55 -1.45 21.26
CA ALA A 56 12.74 -0.90 21.90
C ALA A 56 12.45 0.48 22.52
N LYS A 57 11.71 1.35 21.81
CA LYS A 57 11.28 2.66 22.33
C LYS A 57 10.36 2.52 23.55
N THR A 58 9.43 1.56 23.55
CA THR A 58 8.53 1.33 24.70
C THR A 58 9.22 0.74 25.93
N LYS A 59 10.41 0.15 25.80
CA LYS A 59 11.20 -0.33 26.95
C LYS A 59 11.97 0.80 27.64
N ASP A 60 12.23 1.89 26.93
CA ASP A 60 12.93 3.04 27.50
C ASP A 60 11.99 3.82 28.45
N TYR A 61 12.38 3.88 29.72
CA TYR A 61 11.61 4.50 30.81
C TYR A 61 11.19 5.94 30.48
N TYR A 62 12.08 6.73 29.87
CA TYR A 62 11.81 8.11 29.49
C TYR A 62 10.70 8.22 28.43
N THR A 63 10.67 7.29 27.49
CA THR A 63 9.65 7.27 26.44
C THR A 63 8.30 6.84 27.00
N VAL A 64 8.27 5.92 27.97
CA VAL A 64 7.05 5.52 28.67
C VAL A 64 6.51 6.68 29.51
N GLU A 65 7.35 7.32 30.31
CA GLU A 65 6.99 8.50 31.11
C GLU A 65 6.41 9.61 30.23
N LYS A 66 7.10 9.94 29.13
CA LYS A 66 6.65 10.97 28.18
C LYS A 66 5.29 10.62 27.56
N ASN A 67 5.10 9.38 27.11
CA ASN A 67 3.82 8.95 26.53
C ASN A 67 2.67 9.00 27.54
N ILE A 68 2.92 8.66 28.81
CA ILE A 68 1.93 8.77 29.89
C ILE A 68 1.61 10.25 30.14
N ARG A 69 2.63 11.12 30.22
CA ARG A 69 2.47 12.56 30.39
C ARG A 69 1.63 13.18 29.28
N ASP A 70 1.98 12.91 28.03
CA ASP A 70 1.31 13.50 26.86
C ASP A 70 -0.16 13.05 26.76
N LYS A 71 -0.46 11.78 27.08
CA LYS A 71 -1.85 11.26 27.06
C LYS A 71 -2.71 11.78 28.20
N LEU A 72 -2.14 11.95 29.38
CA LEU A 72 -2.87 12.41 30.57
C LEU A 72 -2.78 13.93 30.74
N ASN A 73 -2.15 14.64 29.79
CA ASN A 73 -1.87 16.06 29.83
C ASN A 73 -1.18 16.48 31.15
N LEU A 74 -0.30 15.61 31.66
CA LEU A 74 0.43 15.81 32.91
C LEU A 74 1.73 16.60 32.63
N LEU A 75 2.06 17.50 33.55
CA LEU A 75 3.26 18.32 33.53
C LEU A 75 4.35 17.69 34.41
N LYS A 76 5.63 17.97 34.13
CA LYS A 76 6.69 17.76 35.14
C LYS A 76 6.59 18.86 36.20
N ASN A 77 7.19 18.59 37.35
CA ASN A 77 7.39 19.62 38.36
C ASN A 77 8.03 20.86 37.70
N ASP A 78 7.43 22.03 37.91
CA ASP A 78 7.84 23.35 37.39
C ASP A 78 7.57 23.66 35.91
N GLU A 79 6.71 22.89 35.20
CA GLU A 79 6.27 23.23 33.84
C GLU A 79 4.90 23.94 33.81
N ILE A 80 4.68 24.82 32.81
CA ILE A 80 3.41 25.56 32.59
C ILE A 80 2.74 25.03 31.31
N SER A 81 1.47 24.62 31.38
CA SER A 81 0.69 24.21 30.20
C SER A 81 -0.07 25.40 29.60
N LEU A 82 0.10 25.63 28.29
CA LEU A 82 -0.64 26.64 27.53
C LEU A 82 -1.65 25.94 26.60
N ILE A 83 -2.94 26.03 26.93
CA ILE A 83 -4.02 25.46 26.11
C ILE A 83 -4.47 26.50 25.09
N LEU A 84 -4.10 26.31 23.82
CA LEU A 84 -4.52 27.18 22.73
C LEU A 84 -5.87 26.71 22.15
N PRO A 85 -6.89 27.58 22.07
CA PRO A 85 -8.15 27.23 21.41
C PRO A 85 -7.93 27.02 19.92
N LYS A 86 -8.67 26.06 19.34
CA LYS A 86 -8.60 25.75 17.91
C LYS A 86 -9.05 26.96 17.10
N ILE A 87 -8.14 27.54 16.34
CA ILE A 87 -8.44 28.60 15.37
C ILE A 87 -9.28 27.97 14.27
N VAL A 88 -10.57 28.29 14.22
CA VAL A 88 -11.41 27.90 13.08
C VAL A 88 -11.07 28.79 11.89
N PRO A 89 -10.80 28.23 10.70
CA PRO A 89 -10.52 29.04 9.52
C PRO A 89 -11.75 29.90 9.18
N PHE A 90 -11.49 31.18 8.89
CA PHE A 90 -12.49 32.14 8.44
C PHE A 90 -13.26 31.60 7.23
N PRO A 91 -14.57 31.86 7.12
CA PRO A 91 -15.37 31.37 6.00
C PRO A 91 -14.81 31.94 4.69
N THR A 92 -14.38 31.04 3.80
CA THR A 92 -13.98 31.38 2.43
C THR A 92 -15.19 32.00 1.71
N PRO A 93 -15.08 33.21 1.12
CA PRO A 93 -16.19 33.82 0.41
C PRO A 93 -16.57 32.96 -0.79
N ILE A 94 -17.85 32.61 -0.87
CA ILE A 94 -18.43 31.87 -1.98
C ILE A 94 -18.54 32.87 -3.14
N LEU A 95 -17.74 32.67 -4.20
CA LEU A 95 -17.85 33.49 -5.42
C LEU A 95 -19.12 33.09 -6.16
N GLU A 96 -20.16 33.92 -6.11
CA GLU A 96 -21.34 33.76 -6.93
C GLU A 96 -20.95 33.89 -8.41
N LYS A 97 -20.98 32.76 -9.13
CA LYS A 97 -20.79 32.72 -10.57
C LYS A 97 -21.99 33.41 -11.23
N LYS A 98 -21.81 34.64 -11.72
CA LYS A 98 -22.81 35.30 -12.57
C LYS A 98 -23.08 34.44 -13.81
N THR A 99 -24.33 34.01 -13.95
CA THR A 99 -24.85 33.40 -15.17
C THR A 99 -24.96 34.48 -16.24
N PRO A 100 -24.37 34.31 -17.44
CA PRO A 100 -24.52 35.26 -18.53
C PRO A 100 -25.94 35.20 -19.09
N ILE A 101 -26.49 36.39 -19.37
CA ILE A 101 -27.81 36.65 -19.97
C ILE A 101 -27.75 36.38 -21.46
#